data_AF-A0A7R8ZAE7-F1
#
_entry.id   AF-A0A7R8ZAE7-F1
#
_cell.length_a   1.000
_cell.length_b   1.000
_cell.length_c   1.000
_cell.angle_alpha   90.00
_cell.angle_beta   90.00
_cell.angle_gamma   90.00
#
_symmetry.space_group_name_H-M   'P 1'
#
loop_
_entity.id
_entity.type
_entity.pdbx_description
1 polymer ?
#
loop_
_entity_poly.entity_id
_entity_poly.type
_entity_poly.pdbx_seq_one_letter_code
_entity_poly.pdbx_strand_id
1 'polypeptide(L)'
;MVEARRKKWKLYKLAAVKVDFQYVAQPKKKELIAFGSKLERRVLSSDTTRFSRQHTPELLHNITPNMYNLKKINSAFYPIISKVTSRKGVGGVAQTAIRFTSQISTTPAPTTYDVTRFPLTSHNMNRYPFNSSKPRVMVVCDNNPGPGTYHVNSKRDRRIEFEHSFGGRKTLRPAVPIKCVPSKSNMMCGECGMTLKGDYWEHRDRTLLCQSCMVSLRTIQDKNTKRKLLNFKKVRECSFIHHHENTTAAIILMDSKSLRRLQNKEAYFQEYFQC
;
A
#
# COMPACT_ATOMS: atom_id res chain seq x y z
N MET A 1 18.70 24.35 -8.94
CA MET A 1 18.58 24.59 -10.40
C MET A 1 18.76 26.06 -10.81
N VAL A 2 18.29 27.03 -10.03
CA VAL A 2 18.39 28.48 -10.36
C VAL A 2 19.84 29.02 -10.31
N GLU A 3 20.66 28.55 -9.35
CA GLU A 3 22.06 28.99 -9.20
C GLU A 3 22.98 28.51 -10.33
N ALA A 4 22.78 27.28 -10.82
CA ALA A 4 23.53 26.75 -11.96
C ALA A 4 23.30 27.58 -13.23
N ARG A 5 22.06 28.06 -13.42
CA ARG A 5 21.69 28.99 -14.52
C ARG A 5 22.41 30.33 -14.38
N ARG A 6 22.52 30.89 -13.17
CA ARG A 6 23.22 32.16 -12.91
C ARG A 6 24.73 32.09 -13.18
N LYS A 7 25.39 30.98 -12.82
CA LYS A 7 26.83 30.77 -13.10
C LYS A 7 27.11 30.65 -14.60
N LYS A 8 26.26 29.93 -15.34
CA LYS A 8 26.40 29.78 -16.80
C LYS A 8 26.25 31.12 -17.55
N TRP A 9 25.35 31.99 -17.07
CA TRP A 9 25.11 33.33 -17.65
C TRP A 9 26.31 34.27 -17.51
N LYS A 10 27.03 34.22 -16.38
CA LYS A 10 28.26 35.02 -16.18
C LYS A 10 29.38 34.61 -17.14
N LEU A 11 29.52 33.32 -17.43
CA LEU A 11 30.51 32.79 -18.38
C LEU A 11 30.26 33.29 -19.81
N TYR A 12 29.02 33.27 -20.28
CA TYR A 12 28.69 33.78 -21.63
C TYR A 12 28.91 35.29 -21.76
N LYS A 13 28.66 36.06 -20.70
CA LYS A 13 28.90 37.51 -20.70
C LYS A 13 30.40 37.85 -20.75
N LEU A 14 31.23 37.09 -20.04
CA LEU A 14 32.70 37.22 -20.09
C LEU A 14 33.27 36.80 -21.44
N ALA A 15 32.71 35.77 -22.07
CA ALA A 15 33.13 35.33 -23.41
C ALA A 15 32.77 36.36 -24.50
N ALA A 16 31.60 37.00 -24.41
CA ALA A 16 31.16 38.00 -25.39
C ALA A 16 32.01 39.28 -25.39
N VAL A 17 32.55 39.69 -24.23
CA VAL A 17 33.44 40.86 -24.11
C VAL A 17 34.78 40.65 -24.84
N LYS A 18 35.24 39.41 -25.00
CA LYS A 18 36.49 39.10 -25.73
C LYS A 18 36.36 39.15 -27.26
N VAL A 19 35.15 39.26 -27.81
CA VAL A 19 34.87 39.08 -29.24
C VAL A 19 34.15 40.30 -29.84
N ASP A 20 34.09 41.43 -29.14
CA ASP A 20 33.35 42.65 -29.55
C ASP A 20 31.91 42.38 -30.03
N PHE A 21 31.30 41.30 -29.54
CA PHE A 21 29.96 40.89 -29.95
C PHE A 21 28.93 41.57 -29.04
N GLN A 22 28.19 42.54 -29.58
CA GLN A 22 27.15 43.25 -28.85
C GLN A 22 25.92 42.34 -28.65
N TYR A 23 25.84 41.68 -27.50
CA TYR A 23 24.73 40.79 -27.16
C TYR A 23 23.45 41.59 -26.87
N VAL A 24 22.55 41.70 -27.86
CA VAL A 24 21.23 42.32 -27.70
C VAL A 24 20.21 41.25 -27.28
N ALA A 25 19.99 41.09 -25.98
CA ALA A 25 18.93 40.23 -25.47
C ALA A 25 17.58 40.95 -25.61
N GLN A 26 16.77 40.59 -26.63
CA GLN A 26 15.38 41.03 -26.69
C GLN A 26 14.54 40.22 -25.69
N PRO A 27 14.00 40.84 -24.61
CA PRO A 27 13.16 40.12 -23.68
C PRO A 27 11.85 39.73 -24.39
N LYS A 28 11.52 38.44 -24.44
CA LYS A 28 10.20 37.99 -24.91
C LYS A 28 9.11 38.62 -24.03
N LYS A 29 8.12 39.27 -24.65
CA LYS A 29 6.91 39.75 -23.95
C LYS A 29 6.30 38.58 -23.19
N LYS A 30 6.14 38.73 -21.87
CA LYS A 30 5.47 37.73 -21.05
C LYS A 30 4.01 37.66 -21.49
N GLU A 31 3.54 36.46 -21.83
CA GLU A 31 2.13 36.23 -22.06
C GLU A 31 1.35 36.48 -20.77
N LEU A 32 0.21 37.16 -20.88
CA LEU A 32 -0.66 37.45 -19.75
C LEU A 32 -1.35 36.15 -19.33
N ILE A 33 -0.77 35.44 -18.36
CA ILE A 33 -1.40 34.30 -17.71
C ILE A 33 -2.52 34.86 -16.81
N ALA A 34 -3.73 34.98 -17.35
CA ALA A 34 -4.89 35.47 -16.59
C ALA A 34 -5.60 34.30 -15.90
N PHE A 35 -5.30 34.09 -14.62
CA PHE A 35 -6.31 33.58 -13.69
C PHE A 35 -7.03 34.79 -13.09
N GLY A 36 -8.29 35.02 -13.48
CA GLY A 36 -9.14 36.11 -12.97
C GLY A 36 -9.75 36.99 -14.05
N SER A 37 -10.87 37.66 -13.73
CA SER A 37 -11.58 38.56 -14.65
C SER A 37 -10.82 39.89 -14.84
N LYS A 38 -10.76 40.37 -16.10
CA LYS A 38 -10.24 41.70 -16.47
C LYS A 38 -11.25 42.82 -16.19
N LEU A 39 -12.19 42.60 -15.27
CA LEU A 39 -13.18 43.61 -14.92
C LEU A 39 -12.46 44.74 -14.17
N GLU A 40 -12.77 45.97 -14.54
CA GLU A 40 -12.36 47.15 -13.80
C GLU A 40 -12.87 47.00 -12.36
N ARG A 41 -11.95 46.98 -11.38
CA ARG A 41 -12.35 46.98 -9.98
C ARG A 41 -13.02 48.32 -9.73
N ARG A 42 -14.33 48.31 -9.44
CA ARG A 42 -15.02 49.47 -8.88
C ARG A 42 -14.35 49.79 -7.54
N VAL A 43 -13.50 50.81 -7.53
CA VAL A 43 -13.00 51.40 -6.30
C VAL A 43 -14.17 52.18 -5.71
N LEU A 44 -14.57 51.87 -4.47
CA LEU A 44 -15.62 52.61 -3.77
C LEU A 44 -15.29 54.11 -3.81
N SER A 45 -16.22 54.91 -4.32
CA SER A 45 -16.12 56.37 -4.38
C SER A 45 -16.21 56.94 -2.97
N SER A 46 -15.09 57.30 -2.36
CA SER A 46 -15.11 58.21 -1.20
C SER A 46 -13.78 58.93 -1.04
N ASP A 47 -13.88 60.25 -0.91
CA ASP A 47 -12.82 61.21 -0.56
C ASP A 47 -12.43 61.07 0.92
N THR A 48 -12.06 59.86 1.32
CA THR A 48 -11.78 59.55 2.73
C THR A 48 -10.35 59.03 2.90
N THR A 49 -9.75 59.41 4.02
CA THR A 49 -8.41 58.96 4.42
C THR A 49 -8.38 57.45 4.67
N ARG A 50 -7.20 56.84 4.50
CA ARG A 50 -6.99 55.40 4.68
C ARG A 50 -7.46 54.88 6.05
N PHE A 51 -7.33 55.71 7.09
CA PHE A 51 -7.79 55.40 8.44
C PHE A 51 -9.32 55.36 8.52
N SER A 52 -10.00 56.37 7.96
CA SER A 52 -11.47 56.40 7.93
C SER A 52 -12.05 55.18 7.19
N ARG A 53 -11.41 54.74 6.10
CA ARG A 53 -11.81 53.53 5.35
C ARG A 53 -11.78 52.24 6.16
N GLN A 54 -10.91 52.11 7.16
CA GLN A 54 -10.87 50.91 8.01
C GLN A 54 -12.05 50.86 8.99
N HIS A 55 -12.63 52.02 9.31
CA HIS A 55 -13.70 52.15 10.29
C HIS A 55 -15.07 52.43 9.66
N THR A 56 -15.14 52.80 8.38
CA THR A 56 -16.41 52.92 7.66
C THR A 56 -16.96 51.54 7.32
N PRO A 57 -18.16 51.17 7.77
CA PRO A 57 -18.80 49.93 7.36
C PRO A 57 -19.12 50.00 5.85
N GLU A 58 -18.84 48.91 5.13
CA GLU A 58 -19.27 48.80 3.74
C GLU A 58 -20.81 48.78 3.70
N LEU A 59 -21.43 49.84 3.16
CA LEU A 59 -22.89 49.94 3.01
C LEU A 59 -23.41 49.14 1.80
N LEU A 60 -22.89 47.93 1.60
CA LEU A 60 -23.39 47.03 0.56
C LEU A 60 -24.61 46.28 1.10
N HIS A 61 -25.74 46.33 0.39
CA HIS A 61 -26.86 45.46 0.72
C HIS A 61 -26.47 43.99 0.43
N ASN A 62 -26.69 43.08 1.38
CA ASN A 62 -26.49 41.62 1.29
C ASN A 62 -25.06 41.08 1.45
N ILE A 63 -24.35 41.49 2.51
CA ILE A 63 -22.94 41.08 2.77
C ILE A 63 -22.85 39.76 3.54
N THR A 64 -23.91 39.32 4.22
CA THR A 64 -23.86 38.07 4.98
C THR A 64 -24.03 36.86 4.05
N PRO A 65 -23.36 35.72 4.34
CA PRO A 65 -23.44 34.50 3.51
C PRO A 65 -24.87 33.94 3.37
N ASN A 66 -25.85 34.45 4.13
CA ASN A 66 -27.26 34.06 4.08
C ASN A 66 -28.20 35.12 3.47
N MET A 67 -27.69 36.24 2.96
CA MET A 67 -28.53 37.32 2.38
C MET A 67 -28.58 37.33 0.85
N TYR A 68 -28.07 36.29 0.17
CA TYR A 68 -28.23 36.20 -1.28
C TYR A 68 -29.71 36.11 -1.66
N ASN A 69 -30.12 36.91 -2.64
CA ASN A 69 -31.50 36.94 -3.09
C ASN A 69 -31.81 35.65 -3.88
N LEU A 70 -32.30 34.62 -3.19
CA LEU A 70 -32.57 33.26 -3.73
C LEU A 70 -33.55 33.26 -4.90
N LYS A 71 -34.31 34.35 -5.09
CA LYS A 71 -35.24 34.52 -6.22
C LYS A 71 -34.53 34.76 -7.56
N LYS A 72 -33.24 35.15 -7.57
CA LYS A 72 -32.48 35.30 -8.82
C LYS A 72 -31.94 33.94 -9.28
N ILE A 73 -32.52 33.46 -10.39
CA ILE A 73 -32.29 32.18 -11.08
C ILE A 73 -30.82 31.95 -11.53
N ASN A 74 -29.94 32.96 -11.40
CA ASN A 74 -28.56 32.92 -11.87
C ASN A 74 -27.55 32.35 -10.85
N SER A 75 -28.01 31.75 -9.74
CA SER A 75 -27.08 31.11 -8.82
C SER A 75 -26.45 29.88 -9.48
N ALA A 76 -25.15 29.66 -9.27
CA ALA A 76 -24.42 28.50 -9.80
C ALA A 76 -25.05 27.15 -9.40
N PHE A 77 -25.86 27.15 -8.33
CA PHE A 77 -26.55 25.97 -7.80
C PHE A 77 -27.92 25.72 -8.43
N TYR A 78 -28.50 26.68 -9.16
CA TYR A 78 -29.79 26.50 -9.81
C TYR A 78 -29.87 25.24 -10.69
N PRO A 79 -28.92 24.94 -11.61
CA PRO A 79 -28.97 23.72 -12.43
C PRO A 79 -28.78 22.42 -11.63
N ILE A 80 -28.25 22.48 -10.40
CA ILE A 80 -28.11 21.32 -9.52
C ILE A 80 -29.43 21.04 -8.80
N ILE A 81 -30.09 22.10 -8.31
CA ILE A 81 -31.33 22.02 -7.54
C ILE A 81 -32.54 21.78 -8.47
N SER A 82 -32.55 22.36 -9.66
CA SER A 82 -33.64 22.19 -10.63
C SER A 82 -33.56 20.90 -11.44
N LYS A 83 -32.50 20.11 -11.26
CA LYS A 83 -32.35 18.83 -11.94
C LYS A 83 -33.37 17.83 -11.38
N VAL A 84 -34.27 17.36 -12.24
CA VAL A 84 -35.23 16.31 -11.86
C VAL A 84 -34.47 15.02 -11.55
N THR A 85 -34.32 14.70 -10.26
CA THR A 85 -33.67 13.47 -9.79
C THR A 85 -34.71 12.40 -9.47
N SER A 86 -34.37 11.13 -9.67
CA SER A 86 -35.23 10.02 -9.25
C SER A 86 -35.36 10.02 -7.72
N ARG A 87 -36.57 9.73 -7.20
CA ARG A 87 -36.80 9.60 -5.75
C ARG A 87 -35.94 8.50 -5.10
N LYS A 88 -35.44 7.55 -5.89
CA LYS A 88 -34.60 6.44 -5.43
C LYS A 88 -33.10 6.78 -5.41
N GLY A 89 -32.69 7.95 -5.92
CA GLY A 89 -31.28 8.39 -5.93
C GLY A 89 -30.37 7.64 -6.92
N VAL A 90 -30.93 6.78 -7.77
CA VAL A 90 -30.19 6.00 -8.77
C VAL A 90 -30.67 6.34 -10.17
N GLY A 91 -29.75 6.49 -11.12
CA GLY A 91 -30.07 6.79 -12.53
C GLY A 91 -30.83 5.63 -13.20
N GLY A 92 -31.58 5.92 -14.26
CA GLY A 92 -32.45 4.94 -14.95
C GLY A 92 -31.74 3.73 -15.56
N VAL A 93 -30.40 3.75 -15.64
CA VAL A 93 -29.56 2.65 -16.18
C VAL A 93 -28.72 2.00 -15.07
N ALA A 94 -28.91 2.37 -13.80
CA ALA A 94 -28.12 1.82 -12.71
C ALA A 94 -28.60 0.40 -12.36
N GLN A 95 -27.72 -0.58 -12.51
CA GLN A 95 -27.95 -1.96 -12.07
C GLN A 95 -27.94 -2.00 -10.54
N THR A 96 -29.12 -2.10 -9.92
CA THR A 96 -29.30 -2.18 -8.44
C THR A 96 -29.21 -3.60 -7.89
N ALA A 97 -29.12 -4.61 -8.76
CA ALA A 97 -28.96 -5.99 -8.35
C ALA A 97 -27.55 -6.24 -7.78
N ILE A 98 -27.46 -7.04 -6.73
CA ILE A 98 -26.19 -7.47 -6.12
C ILE A 98 -25.39 -8.23 -7.19
N ARG A 99 -24.29 -7.64 -7.65
CA ARG A 99 -23.49 -8.16 -8.78
C ARG A 99 -22.83 -9.51 -8.49
N PHE A 100 -22.58 -9.79 -7.21
CA PHE A 100 -21.99 -11.04 -6.75
C PHE A 100 -22.79 -11.55 -5.55
N THR A 101 -23.55 -12.62 -5.74
CA THR A 101 -24.03 -13.41 -4.59
C THR A 101 -22.80 -14.05 -3.96
N SER A 102 -22.71 -14.05 -2.62
CA SER A 102 -21.65 -14.78 -1.92
C SER A 102 -21.92 -16.28 -2.09
N GLN A 103 -21.55 -16.83 -3.24
CA GLN A 103 -21.54 -18.26 -3.44
C GLN A 103 -20.52 -18.83 -2.46
N ILE A 104 -21.02 -19.51 -1.43
CA ILE A 104 -20.21 -20.39 -0.60
C ILE A 104 -19.78 -21.51 -1.55
N SER A 105 -18.56 -21.40 -2.07
CA SER A 105 -17.94 -22.42 -2.89
C SER A 105 -17.85 -23.69 -2.03
N THR A 106 -18.71 -24.66 -2.36
CA THR A 106 -18.63 -26.05 -1.89
C THR A 106 -17.59 -26.84 -2.69
N THR A 107 -16.85 -26.17 -3.59
CA THR A 107 -15.77 -26.80 -4.32
C THR A 107 -14.57 -27.00 -3.38
N PRO A 108 -14.11 -28.25 -3.20
CA PRO A 108 -12.95 -28.51 -2.38
C PRO A 108 -11.71 -27.82 -3.00
N ALA A 109 -10.71 -27.54 -2.17
CA ALA A 109 -9.47 -26.91 -2.61
C ALA A 109 -8.83 -27.69 -3.78
N PRO A 110 -8.05 -27.04 -4.66
CA PRO A 110 -7.42 -27.70 -5.81
C PRO A 110 -6.57 -28.93 -5.43
N THR A 111 -6.08 -28.98 -4.19
CA THR A 111 -5.25 -30.04 -3.63
C THR A 111 -6.03 -31.19 -3.00
N THR A 112 -7.35 -31.04 -2.81
CA THR A 112 -8.22 -32.04 -2.17
C THR A 112 -8.96 -32.95 -3.15
N TYR A 113 -8.78 -32.77 -4.46
CA TYR A 113 -9.26 -33.73 -5.44
C TYR A 113 -8.38 -34.99 -5.41
N ASP A 114 -9.00 -36.15 -5.25
CA ASP A 114 -8.36 -37.46 -5.35
C ASP A 114 -7.99 -37.71 -6.82
N VAL A 115 -6.77 -37.33 -7.19
CA VAL A 115 -6.23 -37.49 -8.56
C VAL A 115 -6.01 -38.95 -8.95
N THR A 116 -6.17 -39.91 -8.02
CA THR A 116 -5.97 -41.34 -8.31
C THR A 116 -7.11 -41.96 -9.11
N ARG A 117 -8.29 -41.31 -9.16
CA ARG A 117 -9.49 -41.83 -9.83
C ARG A 117 -9.58 -41.53 -11.32
N PHE A 118 -8.73 -40.63 -11.81
CA PHE A 118 -8.61 -40.41 -13.23
C PHE A 118 -7.44 -41.26 -13.71
N PRO A 119 -7.65 -42.25 -14.61
CA PRO A 119 -6.51 -42.84 -15.29
C PRO A 119 -5.69 -41.69 -15.88
N LEU A 120 -4.36 -41.77 -15.78
CA LEU A 120 -3.46 -40.95 -16.59
C LEU A 120 -3.75 -41.29 -18.05
N THR A 121 -4.86 -40.78 -18.60
CA THR A 121 -5.06 -40.72 -20.02
C THR A 121 -3.88 -39.93 -20.51
N SER A 122 -2.97 -40.61 -21.20
CA SER A 122 -1.90 -39.97 -21.95
C SER A 122 -2.52 -38.76 -22.61
N HIS A 123 -2.15 -37.55 -22.17
CA HIS A 123 -2.71 -36.35 -22.75
C HIS A 123 -2.49 -36.48 -24.25
N ASN A 124 -3.56 -36.68 -25.01
CA ASN A 124 -3.51 -36.55 -26.45
C ASN A 124 -2.97 -35.15 -26.65
N MET A 125 -1.72 -35.07 -27.12
CA MET A 125 -1.02 -33.81 -27.38
C MET A 125 -2.02 -32.93 -28.12
N ASN A 126 -2.48 -31.87 -27.44
CA ASN A 126 -3.55 -31.01 -27.93
C ASN A 126 -3.20 -30.61 -29.37
N ARG A 127 -3.87 -31.22 -30.36
CA ARG A 127 -3.66 -30.88 -31.75
C ARG A 127 -3.97 -29.41 -31.89
N TYR A 128 -3.05 -28.68 -32.47
CA TYR A 128 -3.22 -27.25 -32.68
C TYR A 128 -4.54 -26.99 -33.41
N PRO A 129 -5.35 -26.00 -32.98
CA PRO A 129 -6.56 -25.67 -33.71
C PRO A 129 -6.18 -25.27 -35.15
N PHE A 130 -7.00 -25.72 -36.10
CA PHE A 130 -6.87 -25.40 -37.53
C PHE A 130 -5.57 -25.87 -38.21
N ASN A 131 -5.03 -27.05 -37.86
CA ASN A 131 -3.85 -27.61 -38.53
C ASN A 131 -2.61 -26.69 -38.50
N SER A 132 -2.54 -25.75 -37.54
CA SER A 132 -1.36 -24.90 -37.41
C SER A 132 -0.18 -25.69 -36.85
N SER A 133 0.95 -25.68 -37.56
CA SER A 133 2.19 -26.38 -37.16
C SER A 133 3.12 -25.52 -36.29
N LYS A 134 2.71 -24.29 -35.96
CA LYS A 134 3.53 -23.37 -35.15
C LYS A 134 3.31 -23.63 -33.65
N PRO A 135 4.37 -23.83 -32.86
CA PRO A 135 4.24 -23.93 -31.42
C PRO A 135 3.62 -22.65 -30.87
N ARG A 136 2.66 -22.79 -29.95
CA ARG A 136 2.15 -21.63 -29.21
C ARG A 136 3.31 -21.00 -28.45
N VAL A 137 3.56 -19.72 -28.70
CA VAL A 137 4.47 -18.95 -27.85
C VAL A 137 3.85 -18.94 -26.47
N MET A 138 4.44 -19.70 -25.55
CA MET A 138 4.14 -19.61 -24.13
C MET A 138 4.42 -18.17 -23.75
N VAL A 139 3.39 -17.39 -23.45
CA VAL A 139 3.57 -16.05 -22.88
C VAL A 139 4.36 -16.29 -21.60
N VAL A 140 5.63 -15.91 -21.60
CA VAL A 140 6.44 -15.92 -20.39
C VAL A 140 5.74 -14.96 -19.45
N CYS A 141 5.16 -15.50 -18.38
CA CYS A 141 4.64 -14.67 -17.31
C CYS A 141 5.83 -13.87 -16.78
N ASP A 142 5.88 -12.58 -17.11
CA ASP A 142 6.83 -11.68 -16.48
C ASP A 142 6.49 -11.67 -14.98
N ASN A 143 7.45 -12.07 -14.15
CA ASN A 143 7.27 -12.06 -12.69
C ASN A 143 7.19 -10.62 -12.15
N ASN A 144 7.44 -9.63 -13.00
CA ASN A 144 7.28 -8.24 -12.66
C ASN A 144 5.80 -7.84 -12.68
N PRO A 145 5.27 -7.31 -11.56
CA PRO A 145 3.91 -6.80 -11.53
C PRO A 145 3.75 -5.71 -12.59
N GLY A 146 2.66 -5.78 -13.36
CA GLY A 146 2.35 -4.83 -14.40
C GLY A 146 2.20 -3.40 -13.86
N PRO A 147 2.33 -2.38 -14.74
CA PRO A 147 2.06 -1.01 -14.36
C PRO A 147 0.60 -0.88 -13.86
N GLY A 148 0.41 -0.50 -12.60
CA GLY A 148 -0.90 -0.42 -11.94
C GLY A 148 -1.19 -1.53 -10.92
N THR A 149 -0.38 -2.59 -10.85
CA THR A 149 -0.51 -3.65 -9.83
C THR A 149 0.03 -3.21 -8.45
N TYR A 150 0.83 -2.14 -8.41
CA TYR A 150 1.31 -1.55 -7.17
C TYR A 150 0.18 -0.75 -6.49
N HIS A 151 -0.28 -1.18 -5.32
CA HIS A 151 -1.21 -0.41 -4.50
C HIS A 151 -0.51 0.81 -3.86
N VAL A 152 -0.34 1.89 -4.63
CA VAL A 152 0.31 3.14 -4.17
C VAL A 152 -0.47 3.80 -3.02
N ASN A 153 -1.78 3.61 -2.97
CA ASN A 153 -2.69 4.32 -2.06
C ASN A 153 -2.94 3.63 -0.71
N SER A 154 -2.39 2.44 -0.44
CA SER A 154 -2.49 1.89 0.92
C SER A 154 -1.58 2.70 1.84
N LYS A 155 -2.18 3.51 2.73
CA LYS A 155 -1.50 4.13 3.88
C LYS A 155 -1.08 3.00 4.82
N ARG A 156 0.02 2.33 4.50
CA ARG A 156 0.72 1.48 5.45
C ARG A 156 1.52 2.43 6.32
N ASP A 157 1.32 2.39 7.63
CA ASP A 157 2.25 3.04 8.54
C ASP A 157 3.55 2.24 8.47
N ARG A 158 4.49 2.74 7.67
CA ARG A 158 5.78 2.10 7.35
C ARG A 158 6.82 2.38 8.43
N ARG A 159 6.44 2.15 9.68
CA ARG A 159 7.29 2.44 10.83
C ARG A 159 7.57 1.17 11.60
N ILE A 160 8.86 0.87 11.75
CA ILE A 160 9.31 -0.31 12.46
C ILE A 160 8.80 -0.18 13.90
N GLU A 161 8.14 -1.23 14.38
CA GLU A 161 7.65 -1.27 15.74
C GLU A 161 8.79 -1.48 16.74
N PHE A 162 8.72 -0.76 17.84
CA PHE A 162 9.67 -0.87 18.92
C PHE A 162 8.92 -1.00 20.24
N GLU A 163 9.49 -1.79 21.14
CA GLU A 163 9.04 -1.90 22.52
C GLU A 163 9.69 -0.80 23.35
N HIS A 164 8.86 -0.08 24.09
CA HIS A 164 9.24 1.02 24.95
C HIS A 164 9.01 0.61 26.40
N SER A 165 10.02 0.79 27.24
CA SER A 165 9.93 0.62 28.69
C SER A 165 10.09 1.98 29.36
N PHE A 166 9.37 2.23 30.46
CA PHE A 166 9.46 3.49 31.18
C PHE A 166 10.87 3.65 31.78
N GLY A 167 11.60 4.68 31.36
CA GLY A 167 13.00 4.91 31.74
C GLY A 167 14.03 3.94 31.14
N GLY A 168 13.59 2.98 30.33
CA GLY A 168 14.45 1.95 29.74
C GLY A 168 14.86 2.23 28.29
N ARG A 169 15.71 1.36 27.76
CA ARG A 169 16.15 1.46 26.36
C ARG A 169 15.02 1.01 25.42
N LYS A 170 14.87 1.73 24.31
CA LYS A 170 14.01 1.34 23.19
C LYS A 170 14.58 0.07 22.54
N THR A 171 13.78 -1.00 22.47
CA THR A 171 14.18 -2.27 21.86
C THR A 171 13.35 -2.55 20.61
N LEU A 172 13.95 -3.18 19.61
CA LEU A 172 13.25 -3.57 18.39
C LEU A 172 12.23 -4.66 18.73
N ARG A 173 10.98 -4.51 18.27
CA ARG A 173 10.02 -5.61 18.33
C ARG A 173 10.32 -6.59 17.19
N PRO A 174 10.76 -7.83 17.45
CA PRO A 174 11.10 -8.76 16.39
C PRO A 174 9.84 -9.23 15.66
N ALA A 175 9.95 -9.45 14.35
CA ALA A 175 8.84 -9.92 13.53
C ALA A 175 8.36 -11.32 13.93
N VAL A 176 9.31 -12.19 14.27
CA VAL A 176 9.07 -13.52 14.80
C VAL A 176 9.89 -13.69 16.07
N PRO A 177 9.27 -13.97 17.24
CA PRO A 177 10.01 -14.25 18.46
C PRO A 177 10.78 -15.56 18.33
N ILE A 178 12.00 -15.58 18.86
CA ILE A 178 12.88 -16.75 18.83
C ILE A 178 12.81 -17.42 20.20
N LYS A 179 12.49 -18.71 20.23
CA LYS A 179 12.42 -19.52 21.44
C LYS A 179 13.56 -20.51 21.46
N CYS A 180 14.37 -20.45 22.52
CA CYS A 180 15.44 -21.40 22.78
C CYS A 180 14.86 -22.64 23.46
N VAL A 181 15.01 -23.81 22.82
CA VAL A 181 14.56 -25.10 23.34
C VAL A 181 15.73 -26.07 23.24
N PRO A 182 16.39 -26.43 24.37
CA PRO A 182 17.57 -27.28 24.35
C PRO A 182 17.31 -28.71 23.83
N SER A 183 16.17 -29.29 24.18
CA SER A 183 15.75 -30.61 23.71
C SER A 183 14.67 -30.50 22.65
N LYS A 184 14.97 -30.99 21.44
CA LYS A 184 14.05 -30.98 20.30
C LYS A 184 12.99 -32.08 20.35
N SER A 185 13.08 -33.02 21.31
CA SER A 185 12.20 -34.20 21.37
C SER A 185 10.71 -33.85 21.44
N ASN A 186 10.38 -32.69 22.01
CA ASN A 186 9.00 -32.26 22.21
C ASN A 186 8.49 -31.31 21.10
N MET A 187 9.28 -31.08 20.05
CA MET A 187 8.94 -30.18 18.95
C MET A 187 8.32 -30.93 17.76
N MET A 188 7.16 -31.56 18.00
CA MET A 188 6.41 -32.27 16.96
C MET A 188 5.12 -31.50 16.62
N CYS A 189 4.76 -31.51 15.33
CA CYS A 189 3.49 -30.96 14.88
C CYS A 189 2.32 -31.82 15.39
N GLY A 190 1.30 -31.21 15.96
CA GLY A 190 0.11 -31.91 16.47
C GLY A 190 -0.76 -32.54 15.38
N GLU A 191 -0.65 -32.07 14.13
CA GLU A 191 -1.47 -32.57 13.01
C GLU A 191 -0.76 -33.67 12.21
N CYS A 192 0.50 -33.43 11.81
CA CYS A 192 1.25 -34.35 10.95
C CYS A 192 2.32 -35.17 11.68
N GLY A 193 2.57 -34.93 12.96
CA GLY A 193 3.58 -35.64 13.76
C GLY A 193 5.04 -35.36 13.36
N MET A 194 5.29 -34.57 12.31
CA MET A 194 6.65 -34.27 11.87
C MET A 194 7.39 -33.34 12.84
N THR A 195 8.70 -33.54 12.96
CA THR A 195 9.58 -32.65 13.73
C THR A 195 9.61 -31.26 13.11
N LEU A 196 9.34 -30.24 13.93
CA LEU A 196 9.35 -28.85 13.50
C LEU A 196 10.78 -28.39 13.26
N LYS A 197 11.00 -27.65 12.16
CA LYS A 197 12.27 -27.03 11.82
C LYS A 197 12.01 -25.58 11.41
N GLY A 198 12.73 -24.65 12.02
CA GLY A 198 12.62 -23.22 11.67
C GLY A 198 11.39 -22.53 12.26
N ASP A 199 10.53 -21.97 11.41
CA ASP A 199 9.32 -21.23 11.81
C ASP A 199 8.14 -22.19 12.01
N TYR A 200 7.46 -22.05 13.15
CA TYR A 200 6.27 -22.83 13.50
C TYR A 200 5.24 -21.96 14.25
N TRP A 201 4.09 -22.53 14.56
CA TRP A 201 3.01 -21.87 15.30
C TRP A 201 2.76 -22.58 16.62
N GLU A 202 2.71 -21.81 17.71
CA GLU A 202 2.46 -22.31 19.07
C GLU A 202 1.12 -21.76 19.59
N HIS A 203 0.28 -22.64 20.14
CA HIS A 203 -0.89 -22.27 20.93
C HIS A 203 -0.56 -22.25 22.43
N ARG A 204 -1.44 -21.62 23.23
CA ARG A 204 -1.31 -21.58 24.69
C ARG A 204 -1.34 -22.98 25.32
N ASP A 205 -2.05 -23.92 24.70
CA ASP A 205 -2.17 -25.30 25.16
C ASP A 205 -0.96 -26.17 24.76
N ARG A 206 0.15 -25.54 24.33
CA ARG A 206 1.38 -26.19 23.85
C ARG A 206 1.20 -27.04 22.59
N THR A 207 0.08 -26.90 21.89
CA THR A 207 -0.08 -27.49 20.56
C THR A 207 0.77 -26.72 19.56
N LEU A 208 1.55 -27.45 18.77
CA LEU A 208 2.47 -26.89 17.78
C LEU A 208 2.01 -27.26 16.38
N LEU A 209 2.09 -26.31 15.44
CA LEU A 209 1.76 -26.52 14.04
C LEU A 209 2.94 -26.14 13.15
N CYS A 210 3.25 -27.00 12.19
CA CYS A 210 4.21 -26.67 11.14
C CYS A 210 3.59 -25.70 10.11
N GLN A 211 4.44 -25.09 9.30
CA GLN A 211 4.00 -24.13 8.28
C GLN A 211 2.99 -24.73 7.28
N SER A 212 3.23 -25.95 6.80
CA SER A 212 2.35 -26.60 5.83
C SER A 212 0.96 -26.86 6.42
N CYS A 213 0.89 -27.41 7.64
CA CYS A 213 -0.37 -27.62 8.34
C CYS A 213 -1.08 -26.30 8.69
N MET A 214 -0.35 -25.26 9.09
CA MET A 214 -0.95 -23.95 9.34
C MET A 214 -1.60 -23.37 8.08
N VAL A 215 -0.92 -23.48 6.94
CA VAL A 215 -1.45 -23.02 5.65
C VAL A 215 -2.65 -23.85 5.23
N SER A 216 -2.59 -25.19 5.31
CA SER A 216 -3.73 -26.05 4.96
C SER A 216 -4.95 -25.75 5.84
N LEU A 217 -4.77 -25.62 7.15
CA LEU A 217 -5.86 -25.29 8.07
C LEU A 217 -6.44 -23.88 7.82
N ARG A 218 -5.62 -22.92 7.38
CA ARG A 218 -6.10 -21.58 6.97
C ARG A 218 -6.92 -21.62 5.68
N THR A 219 -6.60 -22.53 4.77
CA THR A 219 -7.36 -22.68 3.52
C THR A 219 -8.74 -23.31 3.75
N ILE A 220 -8.87 -24.19 4.73
CA ILE A 220 -10.14 -24.82 5.12
C ILE A 220 -11.05 -23.76 5.77
N GLN A 221 -12.24 -23.54 5.20
CA GLN A 221 -13.10 -22.39 5.50
C GLN A 221 -14.01 -22.56 6.72
N ASP A 222 -13.71 -23.47 7.64
CA ASP A 222 -14.53 -23.65 8.85
C ASP A 222 -14.37 -22.47 9.81
N LYS A 223 -15.49 -21.81 10.14
CA LYS A 223 -15.51 -20.62 11.01
C LYS A 223 -14.87 -20.88 12.39
N ASN A 224 -15.09 -22.07 12.94
CA ASN A 224 -14.55 -22.47 14.24
C ASN A 224 -13.03 -22.69 14.18
N THR A 225 -12.55 -23.29 13.10
CA THR A 225 -11.13 -23.54 12.86
C THR A 225 -10.38 -22.22 12.71
N LYS A 226 -10.90 -21.27 11.93
CA LYS A 226 -10.29 -19.93 11.80
C LYS A 226 -10.16 -19.20 13.13
N ARG A 227 -11.19 -19.23 13.98
CA ARG A 227 -11.13 -18.61 15.32
C ARG A 227 -10.03 -19.23 16.18
N LYS A 228 -9.89 -20.56 16.17
CA LYS A 228 -8.80 -21.25 16.87
C LYS A 228 -7.43 -20.84 16.34
N LEU A 229 -7.27 -20.77 15.00
CA LEU A 229 -6.00 -20.41 14.35
C LEU A 229 -5.52 -18.98 14.65
N LEU A 230 -6.43 -18.04 14.99
CA LEU A 230 -6.05 -16.68 15.39
C LEU A 230 -5.27 -16.64 16.71
N ASN A 231 -5.46 -17.63 17.58
CA ASN A 231 -4.77 -17.70 18.87
C ASN A 231 -3.34 -18.25 18.77
N PHE A 232 -2.97 -18.82 17.62
CA PHE A 232 -1.63 -19.33 17.41
C PHE A 232 -0.65 -18.19 17.15
N LYS A 233 0.49 -18.23 17.82
CA LYS A 233 1.58 -17.28 17.63
C LYS A 233 2.68 -17.92 16.82
N LYS A 234 3.18 -17.21 15.81
CA LYS A 234 4.35 -17.64 15.05
C LYS A 234 5.60 -17.52 15.93
N VAL A 235 6.42 -18.57 15.98
CA VAL A 235 7.64 -18.66 16.77
C VAL A 235 8.73 -19.30 15.91
N ARG A 236 9.99 -18.94 16.17
CA ARG A 236 11.16 -19.53 15.49
C ARG A 236 12.05 -20.28 16.49
N GLU A 237 12.58 -21.41 16.06
CA GLU A 237 13.57 -22.19 16.80
C GLU A 237 14.95 -21.49 16.88
N CYS A 238 15.73 -21.72 17.93
CA CYS A 238 17.07 -21.14 18.09
C CYS A 238 18.20 -21.81 17.27
N SER A 239 17.93 -22.91 16.56
CA SER A 239 18.96 -23.74 15.89
C SER A 239 19.90 -23.01 14.92
N PHE A 240 19.47 -21.90 14.33
CA PHE A 240 20.31 -21.10 13.42
C PHE A 240 21.26 -20.14 14.15
N ILE A 241 21.08 -19.96 15.47
CA ILE A 241 21.86 -19.06 16.31
C ILE A 241 22.91 -19.85 17.07
N HIS A 242 22.50 -20.98 17.64
CA HIS A 242 23.34 -21.85 18.44
C HIS A 242 22.84 -23.30 18.41
N HIS A 243 23.75 -24.22 18.72
CA HIS A 243 23.48 -25.65 18.78
C HIS A 243 23.62 -26.18 20.21
N HIS A 244 22.67 -26.99 20.67
CA HIS A 244 22.63 -27.48 22.06
C HIS A 244 23.19 -28.89 22.28
N GLU A 245 23.32 -29.71 21.24
CA GLU A 245 23.73 -31.13 21.37
C GLU A 245 22.91 -31.91 22.44
N ASN A 246 21.63 -31.58 22.58
CA ASN A 246 20.73 -32.11 23.62
C ASN A 246 21.15 -31.80 25.08
N THR A 247 22.07 -30.86 25.27
CA THR A 247 22.50 -30.35 26.58
C THR A 247 21.98 -28.93 26.80
N THR A 248 22.11 -28.41 28.02
CA THR A 248 21.79 -27.01 28.33
C THR A 248 22.83 -26.04 27.80
N ALA A 249 24.06 -26.50 27.54
CA ALA A 249 25.11 -25.71 26.93
C ALA A 249 24.78 -25.40 25.46
N ALA A 250 25.31 -24.31 24.93
CA ALA A 250 25.05 -23.89 23.57
C ALA A 250 26.33 -23.44 22.85
N ILE A 251 26.60 -24.03 21.69
CA ILE A 251 27.67 -23.64 20.79
C ILE A 251 27.13 -22.54 19.88
N ILE A 252 27.68 -21.34 19.98
CA ILE A 252 27.22 -20.17 19.21
C ILE A 252 27.65 -20.33 17.74
N LEU A 253 26.67 -20.34 16.84
CA LEU A 253 26.88 -20.40 15.39
C LEU A 253 26.87 -19.01 14.75
N MET A 254 26.06 -18.09 15.29
CA MET A 254 25.88 -16.75 14.74
C MET A 254 26.21 -15.66 15.78
N ASP A 255 27.00 -14.68 15.36
CA ASP A 255 27.31 -13.51 16.19
C ASP A 255 26.07 -12.62 16.45
N SER A 256 26.05 -12.02 17.63
CA SER A 256 25.08 -11.06 18.13
C SER A 256 24.80 -9.89 17.16
N LYS A 257 25.83 -9.35 16.50
CA LYS A 257 25.70 -8.24 15.55
C LYS A 257 24.96 -8.69 14.29
N SER A 258 25.26 -9.89 13.83
CA SER A 258 24.59 -10.51 12.68
C SER A 258 23.14 -10.83 12.99
N LEU A 259 22.86 -11.36 14.19
CA LEU A 259 21.50 -11.59 14.67
C LEU A 259 20.67 -10.31 14.69
N ARG A 260 21.22 -9.22 15.24
CA ARG A 260 20.53 -7.92 15.29
C ARG A 260 20.26 -7.36 13.89
N ARG A 261 21.19 -7.52 12.95
CA ARG A 261 21.01 -7.13 11.55
C ARG A 261 19.89 -7.94 10.88
N LEU A 262 19.82 -9.25 11.15
CA LEU A 262 18.76 -10.11 10.64
C LEU A 262 17.40 -9.65 11.17
N GLN A 263 17.26 -9.49 12.49
CA GLN A 263 16.01 -9.03 13.11
C GLN A 263 15.56 -7.66 12.59
N ASN A 264 16.48 -6.70 12.41
CA ASN A 264 16.17 -5.39 11.82
C ASN A 264 15.62 -5.52 10.39
N LYS A 265 16.22 -6.38 9.57
CA LYS A 265 15.75 -6.63 8.19
C LYS A 265 14.37 -7.27 8.19
N GLU A 266 14.14 -8.25 9.05
CA GLU A 266 12.85 -8.93 9.15
C GLU A 266 11.74 -8.00 9.64
N ALA A 267 12.00 -7.20 10.67
CA ALA A 267 11.06 -6.21 11.17
C ALA A 267 10.71 -5.18 10.09
N TYR A 268 11.69 -4.74 9.30
CA TYR A 268 11.46 -3.88 8.15
C TYR A 268 10.57 -4.57 7.09
N PHE A 269 10.88 -5.81 6.71
CA PHE A 269 10.11 -6.52 5.67
C PHE A 269 8.68 -6.87 6.11
N GLN A 270 8.43 -7.09 7.39
CA GLN A 270 7.09 -7.38 7.92
C GLN A 270 6.07 -6.28 7.58
N GLU A 271 6.49 -5.02 7.48
CA GLU A 271 5.63 -3.91 7.07
C GLU A 271 5.17 -4.01 5.61
N TYR A 272 5.97 -4.66 4.76
CA TYR A 272 5.70 -4.80 3.33
C TYR A 272 4.90 -6.07 3.03
N PHE A 273 5.12 -7.13 3.81
CA PHE A 273 4.50 -8.43 3.63
C PHE A 273 3.61 -8.77 4.83
N GLN A 274 2.40 -8.20 4.86
CA GLN A 274 1.35 -8.73 5.74
C GLN A 274 0.70 -9.94 5.05
N CYS A 275 0.89 -11.12 5.65
CA CYS A 275 0.19 -12.37 5.30
C CYS A 275 -1.13 -12.53 6.05
#